data_AF-A0A950JWC4-F1
#
_entry.id   AF-A0A950JWC4-F1
#
_cell.length_a   1.000
_cell.length_b   1.000
_cell.length_c   1.000
_cell.angle_alpha   90.00
_cell.angle_beta   90.00
_cell.angle_gamma   90.00
#
_symmetry.space_group_name_H-M   'P 1'
#
loop_
_entity.id
_entity.type
_entity.pdbx_description
1 polymer ?
#
loop_
_entity_poly.entity_id
_entity_poly.type
_entity_poly.pdbx_seq_one_letter_code
_entity_poly.pdbx_strand_id
1 'polypeptide(L)'
;MEDAGNRHSADLEGIKLSRRQMLRGTALAAGTAATLLGTAGRAEAKMSYQASGYQATPKGDQKCANCSLFKPPSSCILVDGDISPEGWCRFYRKK
;
A
#
# COMPACT_ATOMS: atom_id res chain seq x y z
N MET A 1 31.71 -23.16 -43.06
CA MET A 1 33.05 -23.25 -42.46
C MET A 1 33.54 -21.82 -42.27
N GLU A 2 33.21 -21.16 -41.16
CA GLU A 2 33.84 -21.27 -39.83
C GLU A 2 35.12 -20.43 -39.71
N ASP A 3 35.27 -19.80 -38.53
CA ASP A 3 36.35 -18.93 -38.04
C ASP A 3 36.41 -17.48 -38.55
N ALA A 4 36.68 -16.43 -37.77
CA ALA A 4 36.90 -16.21 -36.33
C ALA A 4 36.70 -14.68 -36.14
N GLY A 5 35.95 -14.19 -35.15
CA GLY A 5 36.51 -13.96 -33.82
C GLY A 5 37.44 -12.73 -33.75
N ASN A 6 36.89 -11.52 -33.61
CA ASN A 6 37.64 -10.43 -32.97
C ASN A 6 36.81 -9.79 -31.85
N ARG A 7 37.14 -10.20 -30.63
CA ARG A 7 36.64 -9.70 -29.35
C ARG A 7 37.26 -8.33 -29.12
N HIS A 8 36.45 -7.28 -29.16
CA HIS A 8 36.73 -6.10 -28.33
C HIS A 8 35.82 -6.18 -27.11
N SER A 9 36.41 -6.77 -26.07
CA SER A 9 36.03 -6.54 -24.69
C SER A 9 35.97 -5.04 -24.44
N ALA A 10 34.79 -4.53 -24.13
CA ALA A 10 34.64 -3.26 -23.46
C ALA A 10 33.40 -3.37 -22.58
N ASP A 11 33.68 -3.61 -21.31
CA ASP A 11 32.98 -3.04 -20.18
C ASP A 11 31.45 -3.07 -20.18
N LEU A 12 30.90 -4.14 -19.61
CA LEU A 12 29.62 -4.06 -18.89
C LEU A 12 29.86 -3.80 -17.40
N GLU A 13 30.81 -2.92 -17.07
CA GLU A 13 30.89 -2.31 -15.76
C GLU A 13 29.83 -1.21 -15.64
N GLY A 14 28.74 -1.55 -14.94
CA GLY A 14 28.17 -0.65 -13.95
C GLY A 14 27.56 0.66 -14.46
N ILE A 15 26.56 0.62 -15.32
CA ILE A 15 25.66 1.77 -15.47
C ILE A 15 24.56 1.65 -14.42
N LYS A 16 24.83 2.22 -13.24
CA LYS A 16 23.80 2.61 -12.27
C LYS A 16 22.89 3.63 -12.96
N LEU A 17 21.82 3.16 -13.59
CA LEU A 17 20.85 4.01 -14.25
C LEU A 17 20.13 4.87 -13.21
N SER A 18 20.63 6.10 -13.06
CA SER A 18 20.01 7.15 -12.27
C SER A 18 18.74 7.63 -12.95
N ARG A 19 17.68 7.84 -12.16
CA ARG A 19 16.28 8.18 -12.54
C ARG A 19 16.10 9.39 -13.48
N ARG A 20 17.18 10.07 -13.89
CA ARG A 20 17.14 11.37 -14.58
C ARG A 20 17.37 11.32 -16.10
N GLN A 21 17.69 10.18 -16.70
CA GLN A 21 17.94 10.11 -18.15
C GLN A 21 16.77 9.63 -19.01
N MET A 22 15.58 9.40 -18.45
CA MET A 22 14.42 8.93 -19.23
C MET A 22 13.61 10.03 -19.95
N LEU A 23 14.13 11.25 -20.09
CA LEU A 23 13.35 12.37 -20.65
C LEU A 23 14.01 13.07 -21.86
N ARG A 24 14.82 12.39 -22.68
CA ARG A 24 15.19 12.93 -24.01
C ARG A 24 15.41 11.80 -25.02
N GLY A 25 14.45 11.61 -25.93
CA GLY A 25 14.60 10.73 -27.08
C GLY A 25 13.27 10.41 -27.74
N THR A 26 12.78 11.31 -28.58
CA THR A 26 11.56 11.20 -29.39
C THR A 26 11.64 10.05 -30.40
N ALA A 27 10.68 9.14 -30.38
CA ALA A 27 10.38 8.23 -31.49
C ALA A 27 8.86 8.23 -31.74
N LEU A 28 8.46 8.75 -32.90
CA LEU A 28 7.10 8.71 -33.42
C LEU A 28 6.79 7.27 -33.87
N ALA A 29 5.85 6.59 -33.21
CA ALA A 29 5.17 5.41 -33.75
C ALA A 29 3.83 5.20 -33.04
N ALA A 30 2.83 4.83 -33.83
CA ALA A 30 1.41 4.78 -33.50
C ALA A 30 1.06 3.85 -32.31
N GLY A 31 0.10 4.31 -31.51
CA GLY A 31 -0.82 3.55 -30.66
C GLY A 31 -0.27 2.40 -29.81
N THR A 32 -0.12 2.62 -28.50
CA THR A 32 -0.34 1.57 -27.50
C THR A 32 -0.90 2.18 -26.20
N ALA A 33 -1.86 1.47 -25.62
CA ALA A 33 -2.73 1.91 -24.54
C ALA A 33 -1.98 2.37 -23.28
N ALA A 34 -2.46 3.45 -22.67
CA ALA A 34 -2.05 3.86 -21.34
C ALA A 34 -2.46 2.79 -20.32
N THR A 35 -1.53 1.92 -19.93
CA THR A 35 -1.74 0.99 -18.83
C THR A 35 -1.71 1.78 -17.52
N LEU A 36 -2.90 2.11 -17.02
CA LEU A 36 -3.06 2.52 -15.63
C LEU A 36 -2.72 1.32 -14.74
N LEU A 37 -1.44 1.19 -14.37
CA LEU A 37 -1.00 0.28 -13.33
C LEU A 37 -1.49 0.84 -11.98
N GLY A 38 -2.77 0.63 -11.70
CA GLY A 38 -3.33 0.84 -10.38
C GLY A 38 -2.60 -0.06 -9.40
N THR A 39 -1.86 0.50 -8.46
CA THR A 39 -1.36 -0.25 -7.31
C THR A 39 -2.56 -0.61 -6.47
N ALA A 40 -3.15 -1.79 -6.72
CA ALA A 40 -4.12 -2.38 -5.82
C ALA A 40 -3.43 -2.55 -4.46
N GLY A 41 -3.75 -1.65 -3.52
CA GLY A 41 -3.32 -1.80 -2.14
C GLY A 41 -3.85 -3.14 -1.62
N ARG A 42 -3.00 -3.91 -0.93
CA ARG A 42 -3.44 -5.15 -0.31
C ARG A 42 -4.53 -4.80 0.72
N ALA A 43 -5.74 -5.29 0.48
CA ALA A 43 -6.80 -5.21 1.47
C ALA A 43 -6.45 -6.19 2.59
N GLU A 44 -6.01 -5.66 3.73
CA GLU A 44 -5.80 -6.47 4.93
C GLU A 44 -7.16 -6.96 5.45
N ALA A 45 -7.27 -8.26 5.75
CA ALA A 45 -8.49 -8.83 6.29
C ALA A 45 -8.74 -8.29 7.71
N LYS A 46 -9.95 -7.75 7.93
CA LYS A 46 -10.37 -7.18 9.21
C LYS A 46 -11.31 -8.16 9.93
N MET A 47 -11.35 -8.08 11.26
CA MET A 47 -12.21 -8.94 12.08
C MET A 47 -13.63 -8.38 12.21
N SER A 48 -14.62 -9.25 12.39
CA SER A 48 -16.02 -8.85 12.59
C SER A 48 -16.28 -8.17 13.95
N TYR A 49 -17.43 -7.52 14.11
CA TYR A 49 -17.89 -7.00 15.40
C TYR A 49 -17.95 -8.08 16.49
N GLN A 50 -18.49 -9.25 16.16
CA GLN A 50 -18.58 -10.37 17.10
C GLN A 50 -17.18 -10.84 17.54
N ALA A 51 -16.25 -10.99 16.60
CA ALA A 51 -14.88 -11.43 16.90
C ALA A 51 -14.08 -10.38 17.71
N SER A 52 -14.40 -9.10 17.56
CA SER A 52 -13.78 -8.02 18.33
C SER A 52 -14.43 -7.76 19.69
N GLY A 53 -15.60 -8.33 19.95
CA GLY A 53 -16.44 -7.94 21.09
C GLY A 53 -16.77 -6.45 21.03
N TYR A 54 -17.05 -5.93 19.82
CA TYR A 54 -17.38 -4.53 19.61
C TYR A 54 -18.75 -4.22 20.24
N GLN A 55 -18.81 -3.05 20.87
CA GLN A 55 -20.03 -2.42 21.38
C GLN A 55 -20.05 -0.96 20.93
N ALA A 56 -21.25 -0.42 20.68
CA ALA A 56 -21.42 0.95 20.19
C ALA A 56 -21.25 2.03 21.27
N THR A 57 -21.15 1.63 22.54
CA THR A 57 -21.00 2.49 23.71
C THR A 57 -19.62 2.30 24.36
N PRO A 58 -19.13 3.27 25.13
CA PRO A 58 -17.79 3.20 25.72
C PRO A 58 -17.73 2.20 26.87
N LYS A 59 -16.50 1.79 27.24
CA LYS A 59 -16.25 0.99 28.45
C LYS A 59 -15.48 1.84 29.47
N GLY A 60 -16.22 2.49 30.37
CA GLY A 60 -15.67 3.55 31.22
C GLY A 60 -15.13 4.68 30.35
N ASP A 61 -13.88 5.07 30.57
CA ASP A 61 -13.22 6.12 29.76
C ASP A 61 -12.67 5.62 28.41
N GLN A 62 -12.75 4.32 28.14
CA GLN A 62 -12.20 3.73 26.92
C GLN A 62 -13.21 3.83 25.78
N LYS A 63 -12.83 4.51 24.71
CA LYS A 63 -13.65 4.65 23.50
C LYS A 63 -12.83 4.70 22.22
N CYS A 64 -13.46 4.49 21.07
CA CYS A 64 -12.80 4.56 19.78
C CYS A 64 -12.13 5.93 19.55
N ALA A 65 -12.76 7.04 19.93
CA ALA A 65 -12.21 8.39 19.76
C ALA A 65 -10.84 8.59 20.43
N ASN A 66 -10.58 7.92 21.57
CA ASN A 66 -9.30 7.95 22.27
C ASN A 66 -8.47 6.65 22.11
N CYS A 67 -8.81 5.82 21.11
CA CYS A 67 -8.09 4.59 20.76
C CYS A 67 -7.11 4.82 19.58
N SER A 68 -5.86 4.35 19.70
CA SER A 68 -4.83 4.47 18.66
C SER A 68 -5.12 3.65 17.39
N LEU A 69 -6.06 2.71 17.45
CA LEU A 69 -6.48 1.88 16.32
C LEU A 69 -7.66 2.48 15.54
N PHE A 70 -8.29 3.52 16.07
CA PHE A 70 -9.40 4.20 15.42
C PHE A 70 -8.89 5.14 14.32
N LYS A 71 -9.52 5.04 13.16
CA LYS A 71 -9.31 5.88 11.99
C LYS A 71 -10.58 6.72 11.79
N PRO A 72 -10.59 8.00 12.20
CA PRO A 72 -11.72 8.89 11.97
C PRO A 72 -12.12 8.94 10.48
N PRO A 73 -13.39 9.20 10.16
CA PRO A 73 -14.48 9.50 11.10
C PRO A 73 -15.12 8.26 11.72
N SER A 74 -14.99 7.08 11.09
CA SER A 74 -15.78 5.93 11.49
C SER A 74 -15.20 4.56 11.09
N SER A 75 -13.89 4.40 11.18
CA SER A 75 -13.25 3.11 10.85
C SER A 75 -12.22 2.69 11.91
N CYS A 76 -11.86 1.42 11.90
CA CYS A 76 -10.81 0.85 12.77
C CYS A 76 -9.80 0.11 11.90
N ILE A 77 -8.54 0.02 12.36
CA ILE A 77 -7.52 -0.79 11.69
C ILE A 77 -7.86 -2.28 11.76
N LEU A 78 -8.41 -2.74 12.89
CA LEU A 78 -8.65 -4.16 13.15
C LEU A 78 -10.08 -4.60 12.86
N VAL A 79 -11.07 -3.75 13.16
CA VAL A 79 -12.50 -4.12 13.12
C VAL A 79 -13.13 -3.65 11.83
N ASP A 80 -13.77 -4.57 11.12
CA ASP A 80 -14.50 -4.30 9.89
C ASP A 80 -15.84 -3.62 10.18
N GLY A 81 -16.38 -2.90 9.19
CA GLY A 81 -17.62 -2.14 9.30
C GLY A 81 -17.45 -0.71 9.83
N ASP A 82 -18.59 -0.06 10.10
CA ASP A 82 -18.71 1.31 10.56
C ASP A 82 -18.48 1.41 12.09
N ILE A 83 -17.56 2.27 12.52
CA ILE A 83 -17.10 2.33 13.91
C ILE A 83 -17.48 3.67 14.51
N SER A 84 -18.34 3.65 15.53
CA SER A 84 -18.68 4.84 16.29
C SER A 84 -17.46 5.35 17.06
N PRO A 85 -17.18 6.67 17.08
CA PRO A 85 -16.19 7.26 17.99
C PRO A 85 -16.47 6.97 19.48
N GLU A 86 -17.72 6.74 19.85
CA GLU A 86 -18.13 6.38 21.21
C GLU A 86 -18.15 4.85 21.43
N GLY A 87 -17.83 4.04 20.42
CA GLY A 87 -17.75 2.59 20.56
C GLY A 87 -16.53 2.10 21.34
N TRP A 88 -16.48 0.80 21.59
CA TRP A 88 -15.35 0.13 22.24
C TRP A 88 -15.24 -1.32 21.74
N CYS A 89 -14.03 -1.89 21.74
CA CYS A 89 -13.83 -3.33 21.53
C CYS A 89 -12.69 -3.83 22.43
N ARG A 90 -12.56 -5.16 22.58
CA ARG A 90 -11.57 -5.77 23.49
C ARG A 90 -10.10 -5.50 23.14
N PHE A 91 -9.82 -5.01 21.93
CA PHE A 91 -8.49 -4.66 21.45
C PHE A 91 -8.16 -3.17 21.63
N TYR A 92 -8.93 -2.44 22.43
CA TYR A 92 -8.68 -1.04 22.74
C TYR A 92 -7.21 -0.79 23.15
N ARG A 93 -6.63 0.28 22.60
CA ARG A 93 -5.29 0.76 22.93
C ARG A 93 -5.34 2.28 23.07
N LYS A 94 -5.08 2.79 24.27
CA LYS A 94 -5.05 4.24 24.53
C LYS A 94 -4.08 4.94 23.56
N LYS A 95 -4.47 6.12 23.07
CA LYS A 95 -3.59 7.05 22.34
C LYS A 95 -2.51 7.63 23.25
#